data_AF-D5BV87-F1
#
_entry.id   AF-D5BV87-F1
#
_cell.length_a   1.000
_cell.length_b   1.000
_cell.length_c   1.000
_cell.angle_alpha   90.00
_cell.angle_beta   90.00
_cell.angle_gamma   90.00
#
_symmetry.space_group_name_H-M   'P 1'
#
loop_
_entity.id
_entity.type
_entity.pdbx_description
1 polymer ?
#
loop_
_entity_poly.entity_id
_entity_poly.type
_entity_poly.pdbx_seq_one_letter_code
_entity_poly.pdbx_strand_id
1 'polypeptide(L)'
;MIRSHRLHSLLQVAEAQEQQAARGLGEAQRLFQQQQQQLEEMHRYREEYAQHFQTVGRNGVGVQQLQQLQSFLTQLDRAIGQQKQRLQQYLQQLEQTRNGWLEARSQVKALSKLEDRVRQEERCLAAHREQAEVDDRHQHCFKTEDGGKF
;
A
#
# COMPACT_ATOMS: atom_id res chain seq x y z
N MET A 1 -25.22 23.20 4.29
CA MET A 1 -24.49 21.94 4.12
C MET A 1 -23.35 21.91 5.14
N ILE A 2 -23.31 20.91 6.01
CA ILE A 2 -22.42 20.85 7.18
C ILE A 2 -20.98 20.56 6.71
N ARG A 3 -19.94 21.19 7.30
CA ARG A 3 -18.55 21.06 6.84
C ARG A 3 -18.02 19.64 6.99
N SER A 4 -18.40 18.96 8.08
CA SER A 4 -18.06 17.55 8.30
C SER A 4 -18.51 16.63 7.16
N HIS A 5 -19.67 16.86 6.55
CA HIS A 5 -20.18 16.01 5.47
C HIS A 5 -19.31 16.08 4.20
N ARG A 6 -18.76 17.26 3.88
CA ARG A 6 -17.83 17.42 2.74
C ARG A 6 -16.49 16.74 3.03
N LEU A 7 -15.97 16.89 4.25
CA LEU A 7 -14.74 16.20 4.68
C LEU A 7 -14.91 14.69 4.66
N HIS A 8 -16.07 14.19 5.08
CA HIS A 8 -16.41 12.77 5.01
C HIS A 8 -16.35 12.23 3.58
N SER A 9 -16.94 12.94 2.62
CA SER A 9 -16.90 12.55 1.21
C SER A 9 -15.48 12.55 0.65
N LEU A 10 -14.65 13.54 1.03
CA LEU A 10 -13.23 13.57 0.66
C LEU A 10 -12.44 12.42 1.28
N LEU A 11 -12.74 12.07 2.54
CA LEU A 11 -12.13 10.92 3.22
C LEU A 11 -12.46 9.61 2.48
N GLN A 12 -13.72 9.39 2.11
CA GLN A 12 -14.11 8.19 1.36
C GLN A 12 -13.37 8.06 0.02
N VAL A 13 -13.17 9.16 -0.69
CA VAL A 13 -12.39 9.17 -1.94
C VAL A 13 -10.92 8.82 -1.66
N ALA A 14 -10.33 9.39 -0.61
CA ALA A 14 -8.95 9.11 -0.22
C ALA A 14 -8.78 7.65 0.23
N GLU A 15 -9.74 7.08 0.98
CA GLU A 15 -9.73 5.68 1.39
C GLU A 15 -9.81 4.73 0.19
N ALA A 16 -10.64 5.06 -0.81
CA ALA A 16 -10.69 4.29 -2.05
C ALA A 16 -9.34 4.32 -2.81
N GLN A 17 -8.67 5.48 -2.83
CA GLN A 17 -7.34 5.63 -3.42
C GLN A 17 -6.27 4.84 -2.64
N GLU A 18 -6.30 4.87 -1.30
CA GLU A 18 -5.40 4.06 -0.47
C GLU A 18 -5.59 2.56 -0.75
N GLN A 19 -6.84 2.09 -0.82
CA GLN A 19 -7.13 0.70 -1.14
C GLN A 19 -6.63 0.31 -2.53
N GLN A 20 -6.78 1.17 -3.53
CA GLN A 20 -6.24 0.93 -4.86
C GLN A 20 -4.71 0.87 -4.85
N ALA A 21 -4.05 1.80 -4.15
CA ALA A 21 -2.60 1.79 -3.97
C ALA A 21 -2.11 0.53 -3.23
N ALA A 22 -2.84 0.08 -2.21
CA ALA A 22 -2.53 -1.14 -1.47
C ALA A 22 -2.63 -2.39 -2.37
N ARG A 23 -3.62 -2.47 -3.26
CA ARG A 23 -3.71 -3.55 -4.26
C ARG A 23 -2.53 -3.53 -5.21
N GLY A 24 -2.17 -2.35 -5.74
CA GLY A 24 -1.01 -2.19 -6.63
C GLY A 24 0.31 -2.57 -5.94
N LEU A 25 0.49 -2.24 -4.66
CA LEU A 25 1.62 -2.69 -3.86
C LEU A 25 1.65 -4.22 -3.72
N GLY A 26 0.50 -4.83 -3.43
CA GLY A 26 0.38 -6.30 -3.35
C GLY A 26 0.75 -6.99 -4.67
N GLU A 27 0.30 -6.46 -5.81
CA GLU A 27 0.67 -6.97 -7.14
C GLU A 27 2.17 -6.83 -7.40
N ALA A 28 2.75 -5.66 -7.15
CA ALA A 28 4.19 -5.42 -7.31
C ALA A 28 5.03 -6.38 -6.44
N GLN A 29 4.59 -6.65 -5.21
CA GLN A 29 5.27 -7.57 -4.29
C GLN A 29 5.22 -9.01 -4.79
N ARG A 30 4.07 -9.46 -5.32
CA ARG A 30 3.94 -10.79 -5.92
C ARG A 30 4.84 -10.95 -7.14
N LEU A 31 4.88 -9.94 -8.02
CA LEU A 31 5.73 -9.96 -9.21
C LEU A 31 7.22 -10.00 -8.84
N PHE A 32 7.64 -9.19 -7.87
CA PHE A 32 9.01 -9.22 -7.36
C PHE A 32 9.40 -10.61 -6.82
N GLN A 33 8.53 -11.21 -5.99
CA GLN A 33 8.75 -12.55 -5.44
C GLN A 33 8.85 -13.63 -6.53
N GLN A 34 8.01 -13.56 -7.56
CA GLN A 34 8.09 -14.49 -8.69
C GLN A 34 9.42 -14.37 -9.44
N GLN A 35 9.89 -13.15 -9.69
CA GLN A 35 11.19 -12.94 -10.35
C GLN A 35 12.36 -13.41 -9.49
N GLN A 36 12.25 -13.25 -8.16
CA GLN A 36 13.23 -13.74 -7.21
C GLN A 36 13.30 -15.26 -7.21
N GLN A 37 12.16 -15.94 -7.14
CA GLN A 37 12.07 -17.40 -7.22
C GLN A 37 12.67 -17.93 -8.52
N GLN A 38 12.36 -17.30 -9.66
CA GLN A 38 12.94 -17.68 -10.93
C GLN A 38 14.47 -17.54 -10.96
N LEU A 39 15.01 -16.50 -10.33
CA LEU A 39 16.46 -16.33 -10.21
C LEU A 39 17.10 -17.42 -9.34
N GLU A 40 16.45 -17.78 -8.23
CA GLU A 40 16.87 -18.85 -7.33
C GLU A 40 16.87 -20.21 -8.04
N GLU A 41 15.83 -20.51 -8.82
CA GLU A 41 15.74 -21.71 -9.64
C GLU A 41 16.87 -21.79 -10.67
N MET A 42 17.20 -20.69 -11.34
CA MET A 42 18.31 -20.65 -12.31
C MET A 42 19.66 -20.89 -11.63
N HIS A 43 19.87 -20.35 -10.43
CA HIS A 43 21.08 -20.60 -9.64
C HIS A 43 21.17 -22.07 -9.20
N ARG A 44 20.08 -22.63 -8.69
CA ARG A 44 20.01 -24.04 -8.30
C ARG A 44 20.29 -24.96 -9.49
N TYR A 45 19.64 -24.70 -10.63
CA TYR A 45 19.85 -25.49 -11.84
C TYR A 45 21.31 -25.45 -12.32
N ARG A 46 21.95 -24.29 -12.23
CA ARG A 46 23.38 -24.13 -12.55
C ARG A 46 24.27 -25.00 -11.65
N GLU A 47 23.99 -25.03 -10.36
CA GLU A 47 24.75 -25.82 -9.37
C GLU A 47 24.55 -27.31 -9.57
N GLU A 48 23.31 -27.76 -9.70
CA GLU A 48 22.96 -29.16 -9.95
C GLU A 48 23.62 -29.68 -11.24
N TYR A 49 23.61 -28.87 -12.30
CA TYR A 49 24.22 -29.23 -13.58
C TYR A 49 25.75 -29.32 -13.49
N ALA A 50 26.39 -28.38 -12.77
CA ALA A 50 27.84 -28.42 -12.55
C ALA A 50 28.27 -29.65 -11.72
N GLN A 51 27.51 -30.02 -10.70
CA GLN A 51 27.78 -31.20 -9.87
C GLN A 51 27.57 -32.51 -10.65
N HIS A 52 26.49 -32.61 -11.41
CA HIS A 52 26.24 -33.77 -12.27
C HIS A 52 27.40 -33.98 -13.25
N PHE A 53 27.88 -32.90 -13.85
CA PHE A 53 29.00 -32.96 -14.77
C PHE A 53 30.33 -33.37 -14.11
N GLN A 54 30.65 -32.86 -12.92
CA GLN A 54 31.87 -33.30 -12.19
C GLN A 54 31.87 -34.81 -11.93
N THR A 55 30.69 -35.38 -11.69
CA THR A 55 30.50 -36.81 -11.45
C THR A 55 30.72 -37.64 -12.73
N VAL A 56 30.17 -37.19 -13.86
CA VAL A 56 30.35 -37.85 -15.17
C VAL A 56 31.77 -37.65 -15.72
N GLY A 57 32.35 -36.46 -15.48
CA GLY A 57 33.73 -36.05 -15.79
C GLY A 57 34.80 -37.02 -15.31
N ARG A 58 34.61 -37.57 -14.10
CA ARG A 58 35.52 -38.57 -13.50
C ARG A 58 35.60 -39.89 -14.27
N ASN A 59 34.60 -40.21 -15.08
CA ASN A 59 34.54 -41.46 -15.84
C ASN A 59 35.05 -41.32 -17.29
N GLY A 60 35.64 -40.17 -17.63
CA GLY A 60 36.15 -39.87 -18.97
C GLY A 60 35.09 -39.18 -19.84
N VAL A 61 35.30 -37.90 -20.14
CA VAL A 61 34.38 -37.09 -20.95
C VAL A 61 35.11 -36.60 -22.20
N GLY A 62 34.44 -36.71 -23.36
CA GLY A 62 35.00 -36.26 -24.64
C GLY A 62 35.08 -34.73 -24.74
N VAL A 63 36.07 -34.22 -25.50
CA VAL A 63 36.28 -32.78 -25.72
C VAL A 63 35.01 -32.06 -26.23
N GLN A 64 34.19 -32.74 -27.03
CA GLN A 64 32.92 -32.20 -27.54
C GLN A 64 31.91 -31.91 -26.42
N GLN A 65 31.79 -32.81 -25.43
CA GLN A 65 30.90 -32.62 -24.27
C GLN A 65 31.38 -31.48 -23.36
N LEU A 66 32.70 -31.28 -23.24
CA LEU A 66 33.28 -30.13 -22.53
C LEU A 66 32.95 -28.79 -23.21
N GLN A 67 33.00 -28.74 -24.54
CA GLN A 67 32.64 -27.52 -25.29
C GLN A 67 31.15 -27.20 -25.17
N GLN A 68 30.28 -28.22 -25.25
CA GLN A 68 28.84 -28.06 -25.03
C GLN A 68 28.52 -27.54 -23.63
N LEU A 69 29.20 -28.08 -22.60
CA LEU A 69 29.08 -27.61 -21.22
C LEU A 69 29.41 -26.11 -21.10
N GLN A 70 30.57 -25.70 -21.61
CA GLN A 70 31.02 -24.33 -21.49
C GLN A 70 30.06 -23.36 -22.19
N SER A 71 29.55 -23.75 -23.37
CA SER A 71 28.55 -22.97 -24.11
C SER A 71 27.26 -22.81 -23.31
N PHE A 72 26.73 -23.91 -22.78
CA PHE A 72 25.49 -23.89 -21.99
C PHE A 72 25.62 -23.06 -20.71
N LEU A 73 26.71 -23.25 -19.93
CA LEU A 73 26.96 -22.45 -18.74
C LEU A 73 27.09 -20.96 -19.07
N THR A 74 27.75 -20.62 -20.18
CA THR A 74 27.85 -19.23 -20.64
C THR A 74 26.48 -18.65 -20.97
N GLN A 75 25.60 -19.42 -21.61
CA GLN A 75 24.24 -19.00 -21.91
C GLN A 75 23.40 -18.84 -20.63
N LEU A 76 23.52 -19.76 -19.68
CA LEU A 76 22.82 -19.70 -18.41
C LEU A 76 23.29 -18.51 -17.56
N ASP A 77 24.59 -18.23 -17.51
CA ASP A 77 25.16 -17.08 -16.81
C ASP A 77 24.67 -15.76 -17.42
N ARG A 78 24.56 -15.67 -18.76
CA ARG A 78 23.94 -14.52 -19.43
C ARG A 78 22.48 -14.36 -19.03
N ALA A 79 21.71 -15.45 -19.03
CA ALA A 79 20.30 -15.43 -18.66
C ALA A 79 20.10 -15.03 -17.19
N ILE A 80 20.95 -15.52 -16.28
CA ILE A 80 20.98 -15.09 -14.88
C ILE A 80 21.28 -13.59 -14.78
N GLY A 81 22.25 -13.08 -15.55
CA GLY A 81 22.54 -11.64 -15.62
C GLY A 81 21.31 -10.82 -16.02
N GLN A 82 20.59 -11.26 -17.05
CA GLN A 82 19.34 -10.61 -17.49
C GLN A 82 18.24 -10.69 -16.42
N GLN A 83 18.09 -11.84 -15.77
CA GLN A 83 17.09 -12.03 -14.70
C GLN A 83 17.38 -11.13 -13.50
N LYS A 84 18.65 -10.93 -13.14
CA LYS A 84 19.06 -9.98 -12.11
C LYS A 84 18.69 -8.54 -12.47
N GLN A 85 18.90 -8.13 -13.73
CA GLN A 85 18.50 -6.80 -14.20
C GLN A 85 16.97 -6.61 -14.11
N ARG A 86 16.19 -7.61 -14.52
CA ARG A 86 14.73 -7.58 -14.36
C ARG A 86 14.33 -7.47 -12.89
N LEU A 87 14.93 -8.28 -12.02
CA LEU A 87 14.65 -8.24 -10.58
C LEU A 87 14.89 -6.84 -9.99
N GLN A 88 15.94 -6.14 -10.42
CA GLN A 88 16.19 -4.75 -10.01
C GLN A 88 15.09 -3.79 -10.49
N GLN A 89 14.57 -3.97 -11.71
CA GLN A 89 13.43 -3.17 -12.20
C GLN A 89 12.17 -3.41 -11.37
N TYR A 90 11.86 -4.66 -11.03
CA TYR A 90 10.73 -5.00 -10.16
C TYR A 90 10.92 -4.50 -8.73
N LEU A 91 12.15 -4.49 -8.21
CA LEU A 91 12.45 -3.89 -6.91
C LEU A 91 12.19 -2.38 -6.92
N GLN A 92 12.62 -1.68 -7.96
CA GLN A 92 12.34 -0.26 -8.11
C GLN A 92 10.83 0.01 -8.21
N GLN A 93 10.10 -0.79 -8.99
CA GLN A 93 8.65 -0.70 -9.08
C GLN A 93 7.96 -0.95 -7.73
N LEU A 94 8.44 -1.93 -6.96
CA LEU A 94 7.93 -2.24 -5.63
C LEU A 94 8.12 -1.07 -4.66
N GLU A 95 9.31 -0.45 -4.66
CA GLU A 95 9.56 0.71 -3.80
C GLU A 95 8.73 1.93 -4.24
N GLN A 96 8.53 2.14 -5.54
CA GLN A 96 7.66 3.21 -6.04
C GLN A 96 6.20 3.02 -5.62
N THR A 97 5.63 1.82 -5.79
CA THR A 97 4.25 1.55 -5.37
C THR A 97 4.09 1.61 -3.86
N ARG A 98 5.13 1.20 -3.10
CA ARG A 98 5.16 1.32 -1.65
C ARG A 98 5.11 2.78 -1.20
N ASN A 99 5.92 3.64 -1.81
CA ASN A 99 5.91 5.07 -1.49
C ASN A 99 4.54 5.70 -1.80
N GLY A 100 3.95 5.40 -2.97
CA GLY A 100 2.61 5.87 -3.32
C GLY A 100 1.54 5.41 -2.33
N TRP A 101 1.61 4.16 -1.86
CA TRP A 101 0.69 3.68 -0.81
C TRP A 101 0.89 4.40 0.53
N LEU A 102 2.14 4.64 0.94
CA LEU A 102 2.44 5.37 2.18
C LEU A 102 1.92 6.81 2.14
N GLU A 103 2.04 7.49 1.00
CA GLU A 103 1.49 8.83 0.78
C GLU A 103 -0.04 8.83 0.87
N ALA A 104 -0.72 7.93 0.16
CA ALA A 104 -2.18 7.81 0.21
C ALA A 104 -2.67 7.53 1.64
N ARG A 105 -2.01 6.61 2.34
CA ARG A 105 -2.31 6.28 3.74
C ARG A 105 -2.10 7.47 4.68
N SER A 106 -1.05 8.26 4.46
CA SER A 106 -0.81 9.49 5.22
C SER A 106 -1.93 10.50 5.01
N GLN A 107 -2.40 10.66 3.76
CA GLN A 107 -3.51 11.54 3.42
C GLN A 107 -4.82 11.12 4.09
N VAL A 108 -5.16 9.83 4.05
CA VAL A 108 -6.33 9.28 4.76
C VAL A 108 -6.25 9.58 6.26
N LYS A 109 -5.09 9.32 6.88
CA LYS A 109 -4.87 9.59 8.31
C LYS A 109 -5.02 11.08 8.65
N ALA A 110 -4.55 11.97 7.78
CA ALA A 110 -4.68 13.42 7.98
C ALA A 110 -6.15 13.87 7.87
N LEU A 111 -6.87 13.39 6.84
CA LEU A 111 -8.28 13.73 6.61
C LEU A 111 -9.19 13.19 7.71
N SER A 112 -8.98 11.96 8.16
CA SER A 112 -9.73 11.35 9.27
C SER A 112 -9.60 12.18 10.55
N LYS A 113 -8.38 12.57 10.93
CA LYS A 113 -8.16 13.44 12.10
C LYS A 113 -8.84 14.80 11.96
N LEU A 114 -8.83 15.38 10.77
CA LEU A 114 -9.48 16.66 10.51
C LEU A 114 -11.01 16.54 10.60
N GLU A 115 -11.58 15.47 10.04
CA GLU A 115 -13.00 15.20 10.12
C GLU A 115 -13.46 15.05 11.58
N ASP A 116 -12.75 14.27 12.39
CA ASP A 116 -13.07 14.07 13.80
C ASP A 116 -13.09 15.39 14.58
N ARG A 117 -12.09 16.24 14.33
CA ARG A 117 -12.02 17.57 14.95
C ARG A 117 -13.21 18.45 14.56
N VAL A 118 -13.54 18.51 13.26
CA VAL A 118 -14.67 19.32 12.77
C VAL A 118 -16.00 18.81 13.31
N ARG A 119 -16.19 17.48 13.37
CA ARG A 119 -17.39 16.88 13.97
C ARG A 119 -17.51 17.24 15.46
N GLN A 120 -16.40 17.27 16.19
CA GLN A 120 -16.42 17.66 17.60
C GLN A 120 -16.77 19.14 17.77
N GLU A 121 -16.18 20.04 16.97
CA GLU A 121 -16.49 21.47 16.98
C GLU A 121 -17.97 21.72 16.65
N GLU A 122 -18.52 21.04 15.65
CA GLU A 122 -19.94 21.13 15.27
C GLU A 122 -20.88 20.65 16.38
N ARG A 123 -20.53 19.57 17.10
CA ARG A 123 -21.29 19.08 18.26
C ARG A 123 -21.31 20.09 19.40
N CYS A 124 -20.15 20.68 19.72
CA CYS A 124 -20.07 21.71 20.76
C CYS A 124 -20.90 22.95 20.39
N LEU A 125 -20.84 23.40 19.13
CA LEU A 125 -21.64 24.52 18.65
C LEU A 125 -23.15 24.22 18.68
N ALA A 126 -23.56 23.00 18.32
CA ALA A 126 -24.95 22.58 18.40
C ALA A 126 -25.47 22.58 19.84
N ALA A 127 -24.71 21.98 20.77
CA ALA A 127 -25.07 21.96 22.19
C ALA A 127 -25.21 23.37 22.79
N HIS A 128 -24.30 24.30 22.44
CA HIS A 128 -24.39 25.68 22.88
C HIS A 128 -25.63 26.40 22.32
N ARG A 129 -26.03 26.11 21.07
CA ARG A 129 -27.25 26.68 20.48
C ARG A 129 -28.51 26.14 21.15
N GLU A 130 -28.57 24.83 21.38
CA GLU A 130 -29.69 24.19 22.07
C GLU A 130 -29.87 24.77 23.49
N GLN A 131 -28.79 24.96 24.23
CA GLN A 131 -28.84 25.58 25.56
C GLN A 131 -29.35 27.03 25.51
N ALA A 132 -28.88 27.82 24.55
CA ALA A 132 -29.34 29.21 24.39
C ALA A 132 -30.84 29.29 24.05
N GLU A 133 -31.35 28.39 23.20
CA GLU A 133 -32.78 28.33 22.86
C GLU A 133 -33.64 27.91 24.06
N VAL A 134 -33.14 27.01 24.90
CA VAL A 134 -33.81 26.57 26.13
C VAL A 134 -33.89 27.73 27.13
N ASP A 135 -32.79 28.46 27.34
CA ASP A 135 -32.75 29.61 28.25
C ASP A 135 -33.68 30.75 27.80
N ASP A 136 -33.74 31.04 26.50
CA ASP A 136 -34.63 32.07 25.95
C ASP A 136 -36.12 31.72 26.14
N ARG A 137 -36.49 30.45 25.92
CA ARG A 137 -37.85 29.95 26.20
C ARG A 137 -38.20 30.04 27.67
N HIS A 138 -37.28 29.69 28.58
CA HIS A 138 -37.50 29.82 30.02
C HIS A 138 -37.70 31.28 30.43
N GLN A 139 -36.90 32.21 29.92
CA GLN A 139 -37.06 33.64 30.18
C GLN A 139 -38.39 34.18 29.64
N HIS A 140 -38.84 33.70 28.48
CA HIS A 140 -40.09 34.14 27.88
C HIS A 140 -41.33 33.55 28.60
N CYS A 141 -41.25 32.31 29.10
CA CYS A 141 -42.30 31.69 29.91
C CYS A 141 -42.48 32.38 31.26
N PHE A 142 -41.38 32.69 31.97
CA PHE A 142 -41.43 33.45 33.23
C PHE A 142 -42.05 34.84 33.05
N LYS A 143 -41.74 35.54 31.95
CA LYS A 143 -42.31 36.87 31.67
C LYS A 143 -43.82 36.84 31.38
N THR A 144 -44.35 35.74 30.86
CA THR A 144 -45.79 35.62 30.57
C THR A 144 -46.64 35.27 31.80
N GLU A 145 -46.06 34.69 32.85
CA GLU A 145 -46.78 34.35 34.08
C GLU A 145 -46.91 35.52 35.06
N ASP A 146 -45.95 36.45 35.09
CA ASP A 146 -46.00 37.66 35.93
C ASP A 146 -46.97 38.76 35.41
N GLY A 147 -47.53 38.61 34.20
CA GLY A 147 -48.53 39.51 33.63
C GLY A 147 -49.99 39.19 34.01
N GLY A 148 -50.23 38.12 34.76
CA GLY A 148 -51.56 37.62 35.13
C GLY A 148 -52.01 37.98 36.55
N LYS A 149 -51.99 39.28 36.91
CA LYS A 149 -52.73 39.80 38.08
C LYS A 149 -53.41 41.11 37.72
N PHE A 150 -54.67 41.03 37.31
CA PHE A 150 -55.75 41.97 37.62
C PHE A 150 -57.10 41.25 37.46
#